data_AF-A0A519ZB49-F1
#
_entry.id   AF-A0A519ZB49-F1
#
_cell.length_a   1.000
_cell.length_b   1.000
_cell.length_c   1.000
_cell.angle_alpha   90.00
_cell.angle_beta   90.00
_cell.angle_gamma   90.00
#
_symmetry.space_group_name_H-M   'P 1'
#
loop_
_entity.id
_entity.type
_entity.pdbx_description
1 polymer ?
#
loop_
_entity_poly.entity_id
_entity_poly.type
_entity_poly.pdbx_seq_one_letter_code
_entity_poly.pdbx_strand_id
1 'polypeptide(L)' 'MTKNEFNLQLHDHSISLQSFALNFTKDVEDANDLVQDTMLKAVTYYSKFKEGTNLKGWLFTIMKNTFINNYRRLV' A
#
# COMPACT_ATOMS: atom_id res chain seq x y z
N MET A 1 -2.43 18.68 5.01
CA MET A 1 -1.40 17.72 5.42
C MET A 1 -0.17 17.87 4.55
N THR A 2 0.97 18.17 5.16
CA THR A 2 2.29 18.20 4.52
C THR A 2 2.74 16.80 4.10
N LYS A 3 3.73 16.71 3.22
CA LYS A 3 4.29 15.41 2.79
C LYS A 3 4.88 14.62 3.97
N ASN A 4 5.46 15.31 4.96
CA ASN A 4 6.03 14.67 6.14
C ASN A 4 4.95 14.06 7.04
N GLU A 5 3.88 14.81 7.31
CA GLU A 5 2.73 14.30 8.07
C GLU A 5 2.08 13.09 7.38
N PHE A 6 1.96 13.13 6.05
CA PHE A 6 1.47 11.99 5.28
C PHE A 6 2.35 10.75 5.42
N ASN A 7 3.68 10.92 5.36
CA ASN A 7 4.61 9.81 5.51
C ASN A 7 4.51 9.17 6.90
N LEU A 8 4.32 9.97 7.95
CA LEU A 8 4.11 9.46 9.31
C LEU A 8 2.84 8.60 9.37
N GLN A 9 1.71 9.10 8.87
CA GLN A 9 0.46 8.34 8.83
C GLN A 9 0.57 7.06 7.96
N LEU A 10 1.36 7.10 6.89
CA LEU A 10 1.63 5.94 6.05
C LEU A 10 2.36 4.84 6.84
N HIS A 11 3.36 5.21 7.64
CA HIS A 11 4.10 4.26 8.48
C HIS A 11 3.21 3.61 9.54
N ASP A 12 2.25 4.34 10.12
CA ASP A 12 1.29 3.80 11.10
C ASP A 12 0.41 2.69 10.51
N HIS A 13 0.23 2.67 9.18
CA HIS A 13 -0.55 1.66 8.49
C HIS A 13 0.25 0.41 8.08
N SER A 14 1.57 0.39 8.25
CA SER A 14 2.47 -0.69 7.82
C SER A 14 2.03 -2.09 8.30
N ILE A 15 1.77 -2.24 9.61
CA ILE A 15 1.35 -3.52 10.22
C ILE A 15 0.02 -3.99 9.62
N SER A 16 -0.92 -3.06 9.42
CA SER A 16 -2.21 -3.40 8.83
C SER A 16 -2.09 -3.82 7.36
N LEU A 17 -1.22 -3.15 6.60
CA LEU A 17 -0.92 -3.50 5.21
C LEU A 17 -0.25 -4.88 5.13
N GLN A 18 0.69 -5.20 6.02
CA GLN A 18 1.33 -6.51 6.06
C GLN A 18 0.31 -7.63 6.31
N SER A 19 -0.62 -7.43 7.24
CA SER A 19 -1.70 -8.39 7.50
C SER A 19 -2.60 -8.60 6.27
N PHE A 20 -2.88 -7.56 5.49
CA PHE A 20 -3.64 -7.68 4.25
C PHE A 20 -2.82 -8.34 3.12
N ALA A 21 -1.55 -7.99 2.99
CA ALA A 21 -0.66 -8.55 1.98
C ALA A 21 -0.52 -10.07 2.16
N LEU A 22 -0.32 -10.55 3.39
CA LEU A 22 -0.30 -11.98 3.71
C LEU A 22 -1.57 -12.72 3.30
N ASN A 23 -2.73 -12.05 3.35
CA ASN A 23 -3.98 -12.65 2.90
C ASN A 23 -4.02 -12.87 1.38
N PHE A 24 -3.33 -12.03 0.61
CA PHE A 24 -3.21 -12.15 -0.84
C PHE A 24 -2.12 -13.13 -1.28
N THR A 25 -0.94 -13.03 -0.69
CA THR A 25 0.26 -13.74 -1.15
C THR A 25 0.40 -15.13 -0.56
N LYS A 26 -0.08 -15.34 0.68
CA LYS A 26 0.14 -16.56 1.47
C LYS A 26 1.63 -16.88 1.73
N ASP A 27 2.50 -15.91 1.47
CA ASP A 27 3.95 -15.97 1.66
C ASP A 27 4.42 -14.66 2.30
N VAL A 28 5.35 -14.75 3.25
CA VAL A 28 5.82 -13.61 4.06
C VAL A 28 6.72 -12.68 3.26
N GLU A 29 7.59 -13.22 2.41
CA GLU A 29 8.51 -12.42 1.60
C GLU A 29 7.73 -11.67 0.52
N ASP A 30 6.84 -12.36 -0.20
CA ASP A 30 5.95 -11.73 -1.19
C ASP A 30 5.04 -10.68 -0.54
N ALA A 31 4.59 -10.92 0.71
CA ALA A 31 3.80 -9.93 1.44
C ALA A 31 4.61 -8.68 1.77
N ASN A 32 5.86 -8.84 2.20
CA ASN A 32 6.77 -7.73 2.48
C ASN A 32 7.03 -6.90 1.21
N ASP A 33 7.29 -7.56 0.08
CA ASP A 33 7.47 -6.92 -1.21
C ASP A 33 6.22 -6.15 -1.65
N LEU A 34 5.04 -6.75 -1.53
CA LEU A 34 3.78 -6.10 -1.87
C LEU A 34 3.51 -4.86 -0.98
N VAL A 35 3.85 -4.93 0.30
CA VAL A 35 3.76 -3.78 1.22
C VAL A 35 4.71 -2.67 0.79
N GLN A 36 5.96 -3.01 0.47
CA GLN A 36 6.97 -2.05 0.06
C GLN A 36 6.56 -1.32 -1.23
N ASP A 37 6.13 -2.06 -2.25
CA ASP A 37 5.62 -1.49 -3.51
C ASP A 37 4.40 -0.58 -3.28
N THR A 38 3.51 -0.99 -2.36
CA THR A 38 2.34 -0.20 -1.99
C THR A 38 2.74 1.13 -1.37
N MET A 39 3.67 1.13 -0.42
CA MET A 39 4.15 2.36 0.22
C MET A 39 4.87 3.28 -0.78
N LEU A 40 5.72 2.72 -1.64
CA LEU A 40 6.43 3.49 -2.67
C LEU A 40 5.44 4.18 -3.63
N LYS A 41 4.40 3.45 -4.06
CA LYS A 41 3.32 4.02 -4.88
C LYS A 41 2.49 5.04 -4.13
N ALA A 42 2.21 4.83 -2.83
CA ALA A 42 1.50 5.80 -2.01
C ALA A 42 2.24 7.13 -1.90
N VAL A 43 3.56 7.10 -1.67
CA VAL A 43 4.41 8.30 -1.67
C VAL A 43 4.45 8.96 -3.05
N THR A 44 4.54 8.16 -4.13
CA THR A 44 4.54 8.66 -5.51
C THR A 44 3.22 9.32 -5.88
N TYR A 45 2.10 8.77 -5.42
CA TYR A 45 0.75 9.26 -5.68
C TYR A 45 0.21 10.19 -4.60
N TYR A 46 1.07 10.67 -3.69
CA TYR A 46 0.68 11.55 -2.60
C TYR A 46 -0.16 12.75 -3.06
N SER A 47 0.20 13.38 -4.19
CA SER A 47 -0.55 14.52 -4.75
C SER A 47 -1.96 14.18 -5.22
N LYS A 48 -2.28 12.89 -5.40
CA LYS A 48 -3.61 12.38 -5.75
C LYS A 48 -4.45 12.02 -4.53
N PHE A 49 -3.85 11.95 -3.34
CA PHE A 49 -4.58 11.72 -2.12
C PHE A 49 -5.36 12.97 -1.73
N LYS A 50 -6.66 12.81 -1.48
CA LYS A 50 -7.51 13.89 -0.99
C LYS A 50 -7.55 13.84 0.53
N GLU A 51 -7.02 14.87 1.18
CA GLU A 51 -7.06 15.01 2.63
C GLU A 51 -8.51 15.01 3.15
N GLY A 52 -8.71 14.47 4.36
CA GLY A 52 -10.03 14.26 4.95
C GLY A 52 -10.76 13.01 4.43
N THR A 53 -10.17 12.23 3.51
CA THR A 53 -10.68 10.93 3.09
C THR A 53 -9.99 9.76 3.80
N ASN A 54 -10.50 8.54 3.63
CA ASN A 54 -9.97 7.35 4.30
C ASN A 54 -8.63 6.89 3.69
N LEU A 55 -7.52 7.24 4.35
CA LEU A 55 -6.17 6.84 3.95
C LEU A 55 -6.02 5.32 3.86
N LYS A 56 -6.47 4.57 4.88
CA LYS A 56 -6.38 3.10 4.91
C LYS A 56 -7.08 2.46 3.69
N GLY A 57 -8.27 2.94 3.34
CA GLY A 57 -9.01 2.46 2.16
C GLY A 57 -8.31 2.79 0.84
N TRP A 58 -7.69 3.97 0.75
CA TRP A 58 -6.88 4.36 -0.41
C TRP A 58 -5.63 3.48 -0.56
N LEU A 59 -4.92 3.22 0.54
CA LEU A 59 -3.76 2.32 0.56
C LEU A 59 -4.13 0.88 0.16
N PHE A 60 -5.27 0.38 0.64
CA PHE A 60 -5.78 -0.93 0.25
C PHE A 60 -6.08 -1.00 -1.26
N THR A 61 -6.60 0.08 -1.83
CA THR A 61 -6.85 0.18 -3.29
C THR A 61 -5.55 0.11 -4.07
N ILE A 62 -4.50 0.82 -3.62
CA ILE A 62 -3.15 0.74 -4.24
C ILE A 62 -2.63 -0.70 -4.15
N MET A 63 -2.66 -1.31 -2.96
CA MET A 63 -2.16 -2.66 -2.73
C MET A 63 -2.85 -3.70 -3.62
N LYS A 64 -4.18 -3.69 -3.67
CA LYS A 64 -4.96 -4.62 -4.50
C LYS A 64 -4.60 -4.48 -5.98
N ASN A 65 -4.46 -3.26 -6.48
CA ASN A 65 -4.08 -3.01 -7.86
C ASN A 65 -2.63 -3.46 -8.15
N THR A 66 -1.71 -3.22 -7.21
CA THR A 66 -0.33 -3.72 -7.31
C THR A 66 -0.30 -5.24 -7.37
N PHE A 67 -0.99 -5.93 -6.46
CA PHE A 67 -1.07 -7.39 -6.43
C PHE A 67 -1.62 -7.98 -7.73
N ILE A 68 -2.75 -7.47 -8.23
CA ILE A 68 -3.36 -7.93 -9.49
C ILE A 68 -2.41 -7.74 -10.67
N ASN A 69 -1.71 -6.60 -10.72
CA ASN A 69 -0.77 -6.31 -11.80
C ASN A 69 0.48 -7.21 -11.73
N ASN A 70 0.99 -7.51 -10.54
CA ASN A 70 2.10 -8.44 -10.36
C ASN A 70 1.69 -9.86 -10.77
N TYR A 71 0.51 -10.33 -10.33
CA TYR A 71 -0.03 -11.63 -10.71
C TYR A 71 -0.20 -11.77 -12.24
N ARG A 72 -0.74 -10.76 -12.91
CA ARG A 72 -0.90 -10.74 -14.38
C ARG A 72 0.41 -10.79 -15.18
N ARG A 73 1.55 -10.48 -14.57
CA ARG A 73 2.87 -10.57 -15.22
C ARG A 73 3.47 -11.97 -15.15
N LEU A 74 2.98 -12.81 -14.22
CA LEU A 74 3.45 -14.18 -14.00
C LEU A 74 2.70 -15.22 -14.85
N VAL A 75 1.57 -14.83 -15.45
CA VAL A 75 0.73 -15.64 -16.35
C VAL A 75 0.98 -15.19 -17.78
#